data_AF-A0A1I7XH91-F1
#
_entry.id   AF-A0A1I7XH91-F1
#
_cell.length_a   1.000
_cell.length_b   1.000
_cell.length_c   1.000
_cell.angle_alpha   90.00
_cell.angle_beta   90.00
_cell.angle_gamma   90.00
#
_symmetry.space_group_name_H-M   'P 1'
#
loop_
_entity.id
_entity.type
_entity.pdbx_description
1 polymer ?
#
loop_
_entity_poly.entity_id
_entity_poly.type
_entity_poly.pdbx_seq_one_letter_code
_entity_poly.pdbx_strand_id
1 'polypeptide(L)'
;MNINRKAITQSHLPITWCSIALTVMLPFVTTFPLAINEAQFEYNSNMSGLIIKSDVEIEKIYLQLLIFMVVMTICTTAISLICIYLLHKKIKLIKKRAEKNMFYHSLCNFAILFLVTVFVVFLHQQSKDLQRSEINSQYLYEILPYISDLLTLSNPYLFVFLSKAVRTKLLRIFCLN
;
A
#
# COMPACT_ATOMS: atom_id res chain seq x y z
N MET A 1 32.85 9.07 20.72
CA MET A 1 31.60 9.46 20.00
C MET A 1 30.94 8.31 19.20
N ASN A 2 31.32 7.04 19.40
CA ASN A 2 30.79 5.90 18.61
C ASN A 2 29.80 4.99 19.40
N ILE A 3 29.78 5.10 20.73
CA ILE A 3 28.97 4.26 21.63
C ILE A 3 27.49 4.70 21.61
N ASN A 4 27.23 6.01 21.61
CA ASN A 4 25.86 6.54 21.53
C ASN A 4 25.12 6.20 20.22
N ARG A 5 25.82 6.03 19.10
CA ARG A 5 25.16 5.64 17.84
C ARG A 5 24.66 4.20 17.85
N LYS A 6 25.43 3.27 18.45
CA LYS A 6 25.03 1.86 18.57
C LYS A 6 23.86 1.68 19.54
N ALA A 7 23.88 2.37 20.68
CA ALA A 7 22.80 2.32 21.67
C ALA A 7 21.46 2.85 21.11
N ILE A 8 21.48 3.96 20.35
CA ILE A 8 20.27 4.53 19.72
C ILE A 8 19.75 3.64 18.59
N THR A 9 20.62 2.95 17.83
CA THR A 9 20.16 2.02 16.78
C THR A 9 19.60 0.72 17.34
N GLN A 10 20.03 0.28 18.53
CA GLN A 10 19.52 -0.93 19.19
C GLN A 10 18.14 -0.73 19.83
N SER A 11 17.83 0.45 20.38
CA SER A 11 16.57 0.71 21.08
C SER A 11 15.35 0.83 20.16
N HIS A 12 15.53 1.24 18.89
CA HIS A 12 14.44 1.38 17.93
C HIS A 12 14.11 0.06 17.20
N LEU A 13 15.01 -0.91 17.21
CA LEU A 13 14.82 -2.22 16.57
C LEU A 13 13.53 -2.94 17.03
N PRO A 14 13.27 -3.13 18.33
CA PRO A 14 12.08 -3.87 18.77
C PRO A 14 10.78 -3.16 18.37
N ILE A 15 10.74 -1.83 18.44
CA ILE A 15 9.55 -1.04 18.06
C ILE A 15 9.27 -1.21 16.56
N THR A 16 10.30 -1.17 15.72
CA THR A 16 10.13 -1.38 14.27
C THR A 16 9.63 -2.79 13.96
N TRP A 17 10.18 -3.83 14.60
CA TRP A 17 9.72 -5.21 14.39
C TRP A 17 8.28 -5.42 14.84
N CYS A 18 7.89 -4.86 16.00
CA CYS A 18 6.50 -4.89 16.45
C CYS A 18 5.56 -4.19 15.46
N SER A 19 5.96 -3.04 14.92
CA SER A 19 5.13 -2.31 13.94
C SER A 19 4.96 -3.07 12.62
N ILE A 20 6.01 -3.76 12.16
CA ILE A 20 5.96 -4.61 10.96
C ILE A 20 5.03 -5.80 11.21
N ALA A 21 5.22 -6.51 12.34
CA ALA A 21 4.39 -7.65 12.70
C ALA A 21 2.91 -7.25 12.81
N LEU A 22 2.61 -6.12 13.46
CA LEU A 22 1.25 -5.62 13.57
C LEU A 22 0.63 -5.32 12.20
N THR A 23 1.36 -4.61 11.34
CA THR A 23 0.89 -4.22 10.01
C THR A 23 0.65 -5.44 9.12
N VAL A 24 1.48 -6.46 9.21
CA VAL A 24 1.35 -7.70 8.44
C VAL A 24 0.21 -8.56 8.96
N MET A 25 0.04 -8.67 10.28
CA MET A 25 -0.94 -9.58 10.88
C MET A 25 -2.38 -9.03 10.87
N LEU A 26 -2.57 -7.71 10.97
CA LEU A 26 -3.91 -7.10 11.00
C LEU A 26 -4.83 -7.52 9.83
N PRO A 27 -4.38 -7.48 8.55
CA PRO A 27 -5.25 -7.87 7.44
C PRO A 27 -5.70 -9.33 7.53
N PHE A 28 -4.86 -10.25 8.02
CA PHE A 28 -5.24 -11.65 8.21
C PHE A 28 -6.34 -11.82 9.26
N VAL A 29 -6.31 -11.04 10.34
CA VAL A 29 -7.38 -11.07 11.34
C VAL A 29 -8.71 -10.62 10.72
N THR A 30 -8.67 -9.59 9.86
CA THR A 30 -9.88 -9.09 9.20
C THR A 30 -10.41 -10.02 8.10
N THR A 31 -9.55 -10.77 7.42
CA THR A 31 -9.93 -11.69 6.34
C THR A 31 -10.11 -13.14 6.80
N PHE A 32 -9.82 -13.45 8.06
CA PHE A 32 -9.97 -14.80 8.61
C PHE A 32 -11.37 -15.43 8.39
N PRO A 33 -12.49 -14.69 8.45
CA PRO A 33 -13.81 -15.26 8.16
C PRO A 33 -13.94 -15.82 6.73
N LEU A 34 -13.24 -15.25 5.75
CA LEU A 34 -13.22 -15.76 4.37
C LEU A 34 -12.50 -17.12 4.25
N ALA A 35 -11.61 -17.44 5.18
CA ALA A 35 -10.84 -18.68 5.15
C ALA A 35 -11.56 -19.88 5.77
N ILE A 36 -12.53 -19.63 6.67
CA ILE A 36 -13.27 -20.69 7.37
C ILE A 36 -14.61 -20.99 6.69
N ASN A 37 -15.26 -19.97 6.15
CA ASN A 37 -16.59 -20.14 5.56
C ASN A 37 -16.49 -20.67 4.14
N GLU A 38 -17.46 -21.50 3.76
CA GLU A 38 -17.51 -22.04 2.40
C GLU A 38 -17.81 -20.93 1.38
N ALA A 39 -17.22 -21.09 0.21
CA ALA A 39 -17.41 -20.21 -0.93
C ALA A 39 -17.77 -21.06 -2.15
N GLN A 40 -18.87 -20.71 -2.79
CA GLN A 40 -19.41 -21.38 -3.97
C GLN A 40 -19.33 -20.44 -5.17
N PHE A 41 -19.07 -20.99 -6.35
CA PHE A 41 -19.12 -20.23 -7.59
C PHE A 41 -20.54 -20.33 -8.17
N GLU A 42 -21.23 -19.19 -8.23
CA GLU A 42 -22.53 -19.08 -8.87
C GLU A 42 -22.38 -18.28 -10.16
N TYR A 43 -22.87 -18.83 -11.28
CA TYR A 43 -22.85 -18.10 -12.54
C TYR A 43 -23.92 -17.00 -12.50
N ASN A 44 -23.49 -15.74 -12.62
CA ASN A 44 -24.42 -14.62 -12.73
C ASN A 44 -24.62 -14.26 -14.21
N SER A 45 -25.86 -14.46 -14.68
CA SER A 45 -26.29 -14.11 -16.03
C SER A 45 -26.10 -12.62 -16.36
N ASN A 46 -26.19 -11.74 -15.36
CA ASN A 46 -26.14 -10.29 -15.57
C ASN A 46 -24.72 -9.79 -15.81
N MET A 47 -23.72 -10.43 -15.22
CA MET A 47 -22.30 -10.09 -15.43
C MET A 47 -21.62 -11.00 -16.46
N SER A 48 -22.33 -11.99 -17.02
CA SER A 48 -21.77 -13.03 -17.88
C SER A 48 -20.48 -13.63 -17.30
N GLY A 49 -20.50 -13.94 -15.99
CA GLY A 49 -19.32 -14.33 -15.24
C GLY A 49 -19.64 -15.16 -14.00
N LEU A 50 -18.64 -15.90 -13.53
CA LEU A 50 -18.70 -16.64 -12.27
C LEU A 50 -18.51 -15.65 -11.12
N ILE A 51 -19.47 -15.58 -10.21
CA ILE A 51 -19.38 -14.79 -8.99
C ILE A 51 -19.17 -15.73 -7.82
N ILE A 52 -18.30 -15.32 -6.89
CA ILE A 52 -18.07 -16.03 -5.65
C ILE A 52 -19.15 -15.61 -4.66
N LYS A 53 -19.95 -16.57 -4.21
CA LYS A 53 -20.93 -16.41 -3.15
C LYS A 53 -20.43 -17.16 -1.93
N SER A 54 -20.37 -16.49 -0.80
CA SER A 54 -20.01 -17.10 0.48
C SER A 54 -21.16 -16.88 1.46
N ASP A 55 -21.26 -17.75 2.45
CA ASP A 55 -22.23 -17.60 3.56
C ASP A 55 -21.99 -16.32 4.37
N VAL A 56 -20.80 -15.73 4.24
CA VAL A 56 -20.46 -14.44 4.85
C VAL A 56 -20.83 -13.29 3.92
N GLU A 57 -21.39 -12.23 4.50
CA GLU A 57 -21.57 -10.94 3.83
C GLU A 57 -20.23 -10.36 3.36
N ILE A 58 -19.85 -10.70 2.13
CA ILE A 58 -18.62 -10.27 1.46
C ILE A 58 -18.49 -8.74 1.50
N GLU A 59 -19.61 -8.02 1.35
CA GLU A 59 -19.68 -6.55 1.45
C GLU A 59 -19.15 -6.03 2.79
N LYS A 60 -19.50 -6.69 3.90
CA LYS A 60 -19.06 -6.29 5.24
C LYS A 60 -17.55 -6.47 5.42
N ILE A 61 -16.99 -7.54 4.86
CA ILE A 61 -15.54 -7.77 4.89
C ILE A 61 -14.81 -6.73 4.03
N TYR A 62 -15.32 -6.44 2.83
CA TYR A 62 -14.75 -5.38 1.97
C TYR A 62 -14.80 -4.02 2.65
N LEU A 63 -15.89 -3.67 3.33
CA LEU A 63 -16.00 -2.43 4.09
C LEU A 63 -14.93 -2.36 5.19
N GLN A 64 -14.71 -3.46 5.93
CA GLN A 64 -13.70 -3.52 6.99
C GLN A 64 -12.27 -3.38 6.43
N LEU A 65 -11.96 -4.04 5.30
CA LEU A 65 -10.70 -3.89 4.58
C LEU A 65 -10.49 -2.46 4.06
N LEU A 66 -11.55 -1.82 3.57
CA LEU A 66 -11.50 -0.45 3.08
C LEU A 66 -11.21 0.53 4.22
N ILE A 67 -11.88 0.38 5.38
CA ILE A 67 -11.59 1.17 6.58
C ILE A 67 -10.13 0.98 7.00
N PHE A 68 -9.64 -0.26 7.03
CA PHE A 68 -8.25 -0.55 7.35
C PHE A 68 -7.27 0.13 6.38
N MET A 69 -7.50 0.05 5.07
CA MET A 69 -6.67 0.72 4.06
C MET A 69 -6.65 2.24 4.26
N VAL A 70 -7.81 2.86 4.51
CA VAL A 70 -7.89 4.31 4.76
C VAL A 70 -7.09 4.70 6.00
N VAL A 71 -7.22 3.96 7.10
CA VAL A 71 -6.45 4.23 8.33
C VAL A 71 -4.94 4.10 8.07
N MET A 72 -4.51 3.03 7.42
CA MET A 72 -3.09 2.82 7.09
C MET A 72 -2.55 3.89 6.15
N THR A 73 -3.36 4.35 5.19
CA THR A 73 -3.01 5.49 4.34
C THR A 73 -2.81 6.75 5.17
N ILE A 74 -3.74 7.09 6.07
CA ILE A 74 -3.63 8.30 6.92
C ILE A 74 -2.36 8.24 7.77
N CYS A 75 -2.06 7.09 8.38
CA CYS A 75 -0.83 6.91 9.14
C CYS A 75 0.42 7.08 8.25
N THR A 76 0.42 6.45 7.07
CA THR A 76 1.58 6.49 6.15
C THR A 76 1.80 7.87 5.55
N THR A 77 0.74 8.59 5.22
CA THR A 77 0.81 9.99 4.74
C THR A 77 1.32 10.92 5.84
N ALA A 78 0.83 10.78 7.07
CA ALA A 78 1.33 11.56 8.22
C ALA A 78 2.83 11.33 8.45
N ILE A 79 3.29 10.07 8.45
CA ILE A 79 4.71 9.72 8.57
C ILE A 79 5.51 10.32 7.42
N SER A 80 5.02 10.20 6.18
CA SER A 80 5.69 10.75 5.00
C SER A 80 5.82 12.28 5.08
N LEU A 81 4.80 12.99 5.57
CA LEU A 81 4.85 14.44 5.79
C LEU A 81 5.84 14.82 6.89
N ILE A 82 5.88 14.08 7.99
CA ILE A 82 6.87 14.27 9.07
C ILE A 82 8.29 14.05 8.52
N CYS A 83 8.50 13.01 7.72
CA CYS A 83 9.79 12.76 7.06
C CYS A 83 10.17 13.90 6.13
N ILE A 84 9.27 14.36 5.27
CA ILE A 84 9.49 15.52 4.38
C ILE A 84 9.85 16.75 5.20
N TYR A 85 9.13 17.05 6.29
CA TYR A 85 9.39 18.19 7.16
C TYR A 85 10.78 18.12 7.82
N LEU A 86 11.11 16.97 8.43
CA LEU A 86 12.39 16.75 9.10
C LEU A 86 13.56 16.78 8.11
N LEU A 87 13.42 16.19 6.93
CA LEU A 87 14.44 16.23 5.89
C LEU A 87 14.57 17.62 5.28
N HIS A 88 13.49 18.36 5.07
CA HIS A 88 13.54 19.73 4.55
C HIS A 88 14.34 20.64 5.47
N LYS A 89 14.13 20.55 6.80
CA LYS A 89 14.91 21.30 7.80
C LYS A 89 16.41 20.94 7.73
N LYS A 90 16.72 19.67 7.43
CA LYS A 90 18.10 19.15 7.36
C LYS A 90 18.77 19.37 5.99
N ILE A 91 18.00 19.59 4.92
CA ILE A 91 18.53 19.65 3.54
C ILE A 91 19.46 20.85 3.31
N LYS A 92 19.27 21.94 4.08
CA LYS A 92 20.17 23.11 4.05
C LYS A 92 21.57 22.78 4.60
N LEU A 93 21.70 21.74 5.41
CA LEU A 93 22.95 21.33 6.05
C LEU A 93 23.58 20.08 5.43
N ILE A 94 22.81 19.30 4.65
CA ILE A 94 23.23 17.95 4.25
C ILE A 94 23.41 17.81 2.74
N LYS A 95 24.66 17.59 2.32
CA LYS A 95 25.06 17.32 0.93
C LYS A 95 24.95 15.83 0.53
N LYS A 96 24.49 14.94 1.43
CA LYS A 96 24.51 13.48 1.18
C LYS A 96 23.43 13.07 0.18
N ARG A 97 23.85 12.44 -0.91
CA ARG A 97 22.96 11.92 -1.98
C ARG A 97 21.90 10.94 -1.46
N ALA A 98 22.23 10.12 -0.47
CA ALA A 98 21.29 9.14 0.10
C ALA A 98 20.07 9.80 0.76
N GLU A 99 20.26 10.91 1.48
CA GLU A 99 19.17 11.62 2.15
C GLU A 99 18.28 12.36 1.14
N LYS A 100 18.86 12.93 0.09
CA LYS A 100 18.09 13.48 -1.04
C LYS A 100 17.22 12.41 -1.70
N ASN A 101 17.77 11.23 -1.94
CA ASN A 101 17.01 10.12 -2.52
C ASN A 101 15.87 9.66 -1.61
N MET A 102 16.10 9.63 -0.30
CA MET A 102 15.06 9.30 0.69
C MET A 102 13.96 10.38 0.74
N PHE A 103 14.31 11.66 0.60
CA PHE A 103 13.35 12.75 0.49
C PHE A 103 12.45 12.59 -0.75
N TYR A 104 13.05 12.40 -1.94
CA TYR A 104 12.27 12.18 -3.15
C TYR A 104 11.41 10.91 -3.08
N HIS A 105 11.91 9.85 -2.43
CA HIS A 105 11.14 8.64 -2.22
C HIS A 105 9.89 8.92 -1.37
N SER A 106 10.06 9.61 -0.24
CA SER A 106 8.95 9.99 0.64
C SER A 106 7.94 10.91 -0.05
N LEU A 107 8.39 11.81 -0.91
CA LEU A 107 7.54 12.72 -1.68
C LEU A 107 6.72 11.97 -2.74
N CYS A 108 7.37 11.12 -3.54
CA CYS A 108 6.68 10.32 -4.56
C CYS A 108 5.71 9.32 -3.93
N ASN A 109 6.10 8.65 -2.84
CA ASN A 109 5.23 7.73 -2.12
C ASN A 109 3.98 8.45 -1.58
N PHE A 110 4.14 9.64 -0.99
CA PHE A 110 3.00 10.46 -0.56
C PHE A 110 2.06 10.79 -1.72
N ALA A 111 2.59 11.22 -2.86
CA ALA A 111 1.79 11.59 -4.02
C ALA A 111 1.00 10.39 -4.60
N ILE A 112 1.66 9.24 -4.76
CA ILE A 112 1.03 8.01 -5.26
C ILE A 112 -0.06 7.55 -4.28
N LEU A 113 0.24 7.49 -2.99
CA LEU A 113 -0.70 7.00 -1.99
C LEU A 113 -1.93 7.91 -1.86
N PHE A 114 -1.73 9.22 -1.96
CA PHE A 114 -2.82 10.19 -2.00
C PHE A 114 -3.72 9.97 -3.22
N LEU A 115 -3.14 9.88 -4.42
CA LEU A 115 -3.90 9.66 -5.66
C LEU A 115 -4.68 8.34 -5.63
N VAL A 116 -4.05 7.25 -5.21
CA VAL A 116 -4.70 5.93 -5.12
C VAL A 116 -5.84 5.96 -4.11
N THR A 117 -5.66 6.61 -2.95
CA THR A 117 -6.70 6.67 -1.93
C THR A 117 -7.92 7.47 -2.40
N VAL A 118 -7.70 8.63 -3.03
CA VAL A 118 -8.79 9.41 -3.64
C VAL A 118 -9.53 8.56 -4.67
N PHE A 119 -8.80 7.84 -5.51
CA PHE A 119 -9.38 6.98 -6.52
C PHE A 119 -10.20 5.83 -5.92
N VAL A 120 -9.68 5.11 -4.93
CA VAL A 120 -10.39 4.02 -4.24
C VAL A 120 -11.65 4.51 -3.53
N VAL A 121 -11.59 5.68 -2.87
CA VAL A 121 -12.78 6.29 -2.24
C VAL A 121 -13.82 6.66 -3.28
N PHE A 122 -13.39 7.24 -4.41
CA PHE A 122 -14.28 7.56 -5.53
C PHE A 122 -14.93 6.30 -6.11
N LEU A 123 -14.17 5.22 -6.34
CA LEU A 123 -14.71 3.95 -6.80
C LEU A 123 -15.71 3.35 -5.80
N HIS A 124 -15.44 3.46 -4.50
CA HIS A 124 -16.37 2.98 -3.47
C HIS A 124 -17.68 3.78 -3.46
N GLN A 125 -17.61 5.12 -3.60
CA GLN A 125 -18.81 5.96 -3.74
C GLN A 125 -19.61 5.58 -4.99
N GLN A 126 -18.93 5.45 -6.13
CA GLN A 126 -19.56 4.99 -7.38
C GLN A 126 -20.20 3.62 -7.19
N SER A 127 -19.52 2.65 -6.56
CA SER A 127 -20.07 1.30 -6.35
C SER A 127 -21.40 1.28 -5.57
N LYS A 128 -21.62 2.24 -4.65
CA LYS A 128 -22.87 2.39 -3.91
C LYS A 128 -23.99 2.97 -4.77
N ASP A 129 -23.67 3.95 -5.62
CA ASP A 129 -24.63 4.55 -6.54
C ASP A 129 -24.96 3.62 -7.71
N LEU A 130 -24.01 2.76 -8.10
CA LEU A 130 -24.11 1.81 -9.19
C LEU A 130 -24.87 0.52 -8.90
N GLN A 131 -25.10 0.14 -7.64
CA GLN A 131 -26.04 -0.95 -7.34
C GLN A 131 -27.45 -0.66 -7.91
N ARG A 132 -27.73 0.58 -8.34
CA ARG A 132 -28.91 1.00 -9.09
C ARG A 132 -28.80 0.92 -10.63
N SER A 133 -27.61 0.73 -11.20
CA SER A 133 -27.36 0.75 -12.66
C SER A 133 -26.32 -0.30 -13.07
N GLU A 134 -26.78 -1.37 -13.70
CA GLU A 134 -26.02 -2.61 -13.95
C GLU A 134 -24.78 -2.41 -14.86
N ILE A 135 -24.82 -1.47 -15.80
CA ILE A 135 -23.82 -1.35 -16.90
C ILE A 135 -22.48 -0.76 -16.44
N ASN A 136 -22.48 0.14 -15.45
CA ASN A 136 -21.23 0.77 -15.01
C ASN A 136 -20.43 -0.14 -14.05
N SER A 137 -21.03 -1.22 -13.54
CA SER A 137 -20.49 -2.01 -12.42
C SER A 137 -19.32 -2.89 -12.85
N GLN A 138 -19.33 -3.38 -14.10
CA GLN A 138 -18.27 -4.20 -14.67
C GLN A 138 -16.92 -3.47 -14.74
N TYR A 139 -16.92 -2.21 -15.20
CA TYR A 139 -15.69 -1.41 -15.29
C TYR A 139 -15.00 -1.20 -13.94
N LEU A 140 -15.78 -1.11 -12.85
CA LEU A 140 -15.22 -0.97 -11.50
C LEU A 140 -14.44 -2.21 -11.06
N TYR A 141 -14.99 -3.40 -11.30
CA TYR A 141 -14.35 -4.67 -10.95
C TYR A 141 -13.11 -4.95 -11.79
N GLU A 142 -13.09 -4.49 -13.04
CA GLU A 142 -11.91 -4.62 -13.92
C GLU A 142 -10.78 -3.67 -13.52
N ILE A 143 -11.07 -2.44 -13.11
CA ILE A 143 -10.03 -1.44 -12.79
C ILE A 143 -9.36 -1.71 -11.44
N LEU A 144 -10.10 -2.26 -10.47
CA LEU A 144 -9.64 -2.49 -9.11
C LEU A 144 -8.30 -3.26 -8.99
N PRO A 145 -8.07 -4.39 -9.69
CA PRO A 145 -6.79 -5.09 -9.65
C PRO A 145 -5.62 -4.24 -10.14
N TYR A 146 -5.80 -3.43 -11.19
CA TYR A 146 -4.73 -2.57 -11.73
C TYR A 146 -4.30 -1.49 -10.72
N ILE A 147 -5.22 -0.97 -9.91
CA ILE A 147 -4.88 -0.01 -8.84
C ILE A 147 -4.05 -0.70 -7.76
N SER A 148 -4.45 -1.92 -7.39
CA SER A 148 -3.74 -2.73 -6.37
C SER A 148 -2.32 -3.05 -6.83
N ASP A 149 -2.16 -3.41 -8.10
CA ASP A 149 -0.86 -3.63 -8.73
C ASP A 149 -0.03 -2.35 -8.74
N LEU A 150 -0.62 -1.21 -9.14
CA LEU A 150 0.06 0.09 -9.12
C LEU A 150 0.58 0.42 -7.71
N LEU A 151 -0.25 0.23 -6.68
CA LEU A 151 0.12 0.51 -5.30
C LEU A 151 1.25 -0.43 -4.83
N THR A 152 1.15 -1.72 -5.13
CA THR A 152 2.15 -2.73 -4.75
C THR A 152 3.48 -2.52 -5.45
N LEU A 153 3.46 -2.19 -6.73
CA LEU A 153 4.65 -2.02 -7.56
C LEU A 153 5.30 -0.64 -7.42
N SER A 154 4.54 0.40 -7.04
CA SER A 154 5.06 1.77 -6.93
C SER A 154 6.33 1.87 -6.07
N ASN A 155 6.34 1.25 -4.89
CA ASN A 155 7.45 1.30 -3.95
C ASN A 155 8.76 0.69 -4.49
N PRO A 156 8.80 -0.57 -4.95
CA PRO A 156 10.03 -1.13 -5.52
C PRO A 156 10.51 -0.34 -6.76
N TYR A 157 9.61 0.10 -7.64
CA TYR A 157 10.00 0.93 -8.79
C TYR A 157 10.60 2.27 -8.38
N LEU A 158 10.04 2.95 -7.37
CA LEU A 158 10.60 4.19 -6.83
C LEU A 158 12.01 3.96 -6.25
N PHE A 159 12.23 2.86 -5.52
CA PHE A 159 13.57 2.52 -5.02
C PHE A 159 14.59 2.33 -6.12
N VAL A 160 14.23 1.60 -7.18
CA VAL A 160 15.10 1.38 -8.34
C VAL A 160 15.39 2.71 -9.04
N PHE A 161 14.36 3.51 -9.30
CA PHE A 161 14.51 4.78 -10.01
C PHE A 161 15.44 5.75 -9.24
N LEU A 162 15.17 5.93 -7.95
CA LEU A 162 15.85 6.93 -7.12
C LEU A 162 17.25 6.49 -6.67
N SER A 163 17.48 5.20 -6.41
CA SER A 163 18.75 4.71 -5.88
C SER A 163 19.65 4.12 -6.95
N LYS A 164 20.71 4.86 -7.34
CA LYS A 164 21.78 4.34 -8.21
C LYS A 164 22.42 3.07 -7.63
N ALA A 165 22.61 3.01 -6.31
CA ALA A 165 23.22 1.84 -5.66
C ALA A 165 22.36 0.58 -5.82
N VAL A 166 21.03 0.73 -5.74
CA VAL A 166 20.09 -0.39 -5.97
C VAL A 166 20.16 -0.83 -7.43
N ARG A 167 20.13 0.10 -8.39
CA ARG A 167 20.28 -0.22 -9.82
C ARG A 167 21.55 -0.98 -10.13
N THR A 168 22.69 -0.52 -9.62
CA THR A 168 23.97 -1.20 -9.86
C THR A 168 23.99 -2.61 -9.27
N LYS A 169 23.37 -2.82 -8.11
CA LYS A 169 23.23 -4.16 -7.52
C LYS A 169 22.30 -5.05 -8.33
N LEU A 170 21.15 -4.55 -8.75
CA LEU A 170 20.21 -5.31 -9.58
C LEU A 170 20.84 -5.69 -10.92
N LEU A 171 21.50 -4.74 -11.60
CA LEU A 171 22.24 -5.03 -12.83
C LEU A 171 23.35 -6.06 -12.61
N ARG A 172 24.01 -6.09 -11.45
CA ARG A 172 24.99 -7.13 -11.15
C ARG A 172 24.33 -8.51 -10.96
N ILE A 173 23.13 -8.56 -10.39
CA ILE A 173 22.40 -9.82 -10.20
C ILE A 173 21.83 -10.33 -11.53
N PHE A 174 21.36 -9.43 -12.39
CA PHE A 174 20.68 -9.80 -13.65
C PHE A 174 21.59 -9.84 -14.88
N CYS A 175 22.66 -9.04 -14.94
CA CYS A 175 23.56 -8.94 -16.11
C CYS A 175 24.96 -9.53 -15.85
N LEU A 176 25.16 -10.26 -14.76
CA LEU A 176 26.42 -10.94 -14.46
C LEU A 176 26.14 -12.41 -14.16
N ASN A 177 25.88 -13.14 -15.25
CA ASN A 177 26.39 -14.49 -15.46
C ASN A 177 27.28 -14.40 -16.70
#